data_AF-A0A1B6EMI8-F1
#
_entry.id   AF-A0A1B6EMI8-F1
#
_cell.length_a   1.000
_cell.length_b   1.000
_cell.length_c   1.000
_cell.angle_alpha   90.00
_cell.angle_beta   90.00
_cell.angle_gamma   90.00
#
_symmetry.space_group_name_H-M   'P 1'
#
loop_
_entity.id
_entity.type
_entity.pdbx_description
1 polymer ?
#
loop_
_entity_poly.entity_id
_entity_poly.type
_entity_poly.pdbx_seq_one_letter_code
_entity_poly.pdbx_strand_id
1 'polypeptide(L)'
;SLIHCPVLGHRLREVYQGEFVMVHAVFKSHIATDCVMAPDSKLDDGIIWLFIIKAGISRAHLLQFLLGLSSGSHVNVAQTEMIPVRAFRLEPQCSGSYITVDGEQIPDGPFQAEVVSCTANIMARSH
;
A
#
# COMPACT_ATOMS: atom_id res chain seq x y z
N SER A 1 2.86 -7.39 -13.23
CA SER A 1 1.98 -7.98 -12.19
C SER A 1 0.54 -7.49 -12.34
N LEU A 2 -0.41 -8.22 -11.76
CA LEU A 2 -1.84 -7.85 -11.73
C LEU A 2 -2.27 -7.52 -10.29
N ILE A 3 -3.02 -6.44 -10.11
CA ILE A 3 -3.66 -6.08 -8.84
C ILE A 3 -5.15 -5.95 -9.10
N HIS A 4 -5.93 -6.82 -8.49
CA HIS A 4 -7.39 -6.75 -8.53
C HIS A 4 -7.88 -6.11 -7.23
N CYS A 5 -8.57 -4.98 -7.32
CA CYS A 5 -9.12 -4.34 -6.13
C CYS A 5 -10.44 -3.60 -6.42
N PRO A 6 -11.43 -3.66 -5.51
CA PRO A 6 -12.55 -2.74 -5.52
C PRO A 6 -12.11 -1.41 -4.90
N VAL A 7 -11.77 -0.45 -5.75
CA VAL A 7 -11.39 0.91 -5.31
C VAL A 7 -12.58 1.59 -4.63
N LEU A 8 -12.36 2.17 -3.47
CA LEU A 8 -13.42 2.86 -2.74
C LEU A 8 -13.94 4.06 -3.53
N GLY A 9 -15.25 4.15 -3.68
CA GLY A 9 -15.93 5.16 -4.50
C GLY A 9 -16.15 4.75 -5.96
N HIS A 10 -15.55 3.65 -6.43
CA HIS A 10 -15.75 3.12 -7.78
C HIS A 10 -16.81 2.00 -7.76
N ARG A 11 -17.66 1.94 -8.79
CA ARG A 11 -18.75 0.93 -8.89
C ARG A 11 -18.28 -0.45 -9.37
N LEU A 12 -17.10 -0.55 -9.97
CA LEU A 12 -16.56 -1.77 -10.58
C LEU A 12 -15.23 -2.14 -9.94
N ARG A 13 -14.90 -3.44 -9.96
CA ARG A 13 -13.55 -3.91 -9.62
C ARG A 13 -12.58 -3.40 -10.67
N GLU A 14 -11.52 -2.73 -10.23
CA GLU A 14 -10.45 -2.29 -11.11
C GLU A 14 -9.34 -3.33 -11.13
N VAL A 15 -8.70 -3.45 -12.28
CA VAL A 15 -7.55 -4.33 -12.48
C VAL A 15 -6.39 -3.46 -12.93
N TYR A 16 -5.41 -3.28 -12.05
CA TYR A 16 -4.17 -2.61 -12.39
C TYR A 16 -3.21 -3.66 -12.95
N GLN A 17 -2.95 -3.56 -14.25
CA GLN A 17 -1.97 -4.39 -14.94
C GLN A 17 -0.77 -3.53 -15.34
N GLY A 18 0.42 -3.95 -14.93
CA GLY A 18 1.63 -3.25 -15.31
C GLY A 18 2.87 -3.74 -14.61
N GLU A 19 3.98 -3.06 -14.92
CA GLU A 19 5.24 -3.23 -14.24
C GLU A 19 5.32 -2.23 -13.07
N PHE A 20 5.73 -2.72 -11.91
CA PHE A 20 5.78 -1.94 -10.68
C PHE A 20 7.16 -2.09 -10.04
N VAL A 21 7.69 -1.00 -9.52
CA VAL A 21 8.89 -1.03 -8.66
C VAL A 21 8.50 -1.50 -7.26
N MET A 22 7.33 -1.09 -6.77
CA MET A 22 6.83 -1.45 -5.44
C MET A 22 5.30 -1.43 -5.43
N VAL A 23 4.70 -2.39 -4.72
CA VAL A 23 3.30 -2.39 -4.31
C VAL A 23 3.29 -2.62 -2.81
N HIS A 24 2.74 -1.69 -2.05
CA HIS A 24 2.80 -1.71 -0.59
C HIS A 24 1.41 -1.45 0.00
N ALA A 25 0.84 -2.46 0.67
CA ALA A 25 -0.44 -2.35 1.33
C ALA A 25 -0.24 -1.96 2.80
N VAL A 26 -0.85 -0.86 3.25
CA VAL A 26 -0.80 -0.45 4.65
C VAL A 26 -2.18 -0.20 5.22
N PHE A 27 -2.40 -0.71 6.42
CA PHE A 27 -3.60 -0.43 7.20
C PHE A 27 -3.40 0.70 8.21
N LYS A 28 -2.14 0.93 8.63
CA LYS A 28 -1.76 1.96 9.60
C LYS A 28 -1.11 3.13 8.88
N SER A 29 -1.16 4.31 9.48
CA SER A 29 -0.50 5.50 8.94
C SER A 29 1.03 5.38 8.89
N HIS A 30 1.63 4.67 9.85
CA HIS A 30 3.08 4.55 10.00
C HIS A 30 3.56 3.10 9.78
N ILE A 31 4.71 2.96 9.12
CA ILE A 31 5.43 1.68 8.96
C ILE A 31 6.67 1.58 9.86
N ALA A 32 7.15 2.73 10.35
CA ALA A 32 8.18 2.88 11.36
C ALA A 32 7.93 4.18 12.12
N THR A 33 8.66 4.42 13.22
CA THR A 33 8.49 5.60 14.09
C THR A 33 8.54 6.93 13.33
N ASP A 34 9.36 7.01 12.28
CA ASP A 34 9.63 8.19 11.47
C ASP A 34 9.21 8.04 10.00
N CYS A 35 8.39 7.03 9.69
CA CYS A 35 7.93 6.73 8.33
C CYS A 35 6.41 6.74 8.25
N VAL A 36 5.85 7.89 7.85
CA VAL A 36 4.43 8.05 7.52
C VAL A 36 4.22 7.51 6.12
N MET A 37 3.57 6.36 5.99
CA MET A 37 3.29 5.71 4.71
C MET A 37 1.88 6.04 4.19
N ALA A 38 0.88 6.15 5.06
CA ALA A 38 -0.48 6.53 4.69
C ALA A 38 -0.92 7.74 5.51
N PRO A 39 -0.66 8.98 5.04
CA PRO A 39 -0.96 10.20 5.79
C PRO A 39 -2.45 10.36 6.14
N ASP A 40 -3.34 9.90 5.27
CA ASP A 40 -4.80 10.03 5.43
C ASP A 40 -5.45 8.85 6.19
N SER A 41 -4.66 7.86 6.62
CA SER A 41 -5.15 6.69 7.36
C SER A 41 -5.63 7.05 8.77
N LYS A 42 -6.77 6.49 9.16
CA LYS A 42 -7.26 6.47 10.54
C LYS A 42 -7.20 5.05 11.09
N LEU A 43 -7.14 4.93 12.42
CA LEU A 43 -7.04 3.62 13.08
C LEU A 43 -8.23 2.68 12.80
N ASP A 44 -9.40 3.23 12.48
CA ASP A 44 -10.67 2.51 12.36
C ASP A 44 -11.46 2.84 11.08
N ASP A 45 -10.82 3.44 10.06
CA ASP A 45 -11.50 3.75 8.78
C ASP A 45 -11.89 2.49 7.97
N GLY A 46 -11.26 1.35 8.28
CA GLY A 46 -11.46 0.10 7.58
C GLY A 46 -10.93 0.12 6.15
N ILE A 47 -9.88 0.91 5.89
CA ILE A 47 -9.27 1.10 4.58
C ILE A 47 -7.87 0.47 4.58
N ILE A 48 -7.59 -0.31 3.55
CA ILE A 48 -6.22 -0.66 3.15
C ILE A 48 -5.79 0.39 2.12
N TRP A 49 -4.69 1.05 2.40
CA TRP A 49 -4.07 1.99 1.49
C TRP A 49 -3.03 1.26 0.64
N LEU A 50 -3.34 1.07 -0.64
CA LEU A 50 -2.41 0.50 -1.61
C LEU A 50 -1.54 1.62 -2.19
N PHE A 51 -0.28 1.64 -1.78
CA PHE A 51 0.71 2.51 -2.37
C PHE A 51 1.45 1.80 -3.49
N ILE A 52 1.48 2.40 -4.68
CA ILE A 52 2.09 1.82 -5.87
C ILE A 52 3.16 2.78 -6.39
N ILE A 53 4.35 2.24 -6.68
CA ILE A 53 5.37 2.91 -7.48
C ILE A 53 5.42 2.22 -8.83
N LYS A 54 5.04 2.93 -9.90
CA LYS A 54 5.04 2.39 -11.26
C LYS A 54 6.46 2.26 -11.83
N ALA A 55 6.66 1.31 -12.73
CA ALA A 55 7.89 1.24 -13.51
C ALA A 55 8.11 2.54 -14.32
N GLY A 56 9.38 2.88 -14.58
CA GLY A 56 9.75 4.12 -15.26
C GLY A 56 9.87 5.35 -14.35
N ILE A 57 9.73 5.20 -13.03
CA ILE A 57 10.11 6.24 -12.07
C ILE A 57 11.62 6.54 -12.17
N SER A 58 11.99 7.82 -12.07
CA SER A 58 13.40 8.23 -12.08
C SER A 58 14.06 7.97 -10.72
N ARG A 59 15.38 7.80 -10.68
CA ARG A 59 16.12 7.68 -9.42
C ARG A 59 15.99 8.93 -8.53
N ALA A 60 15.84 10.10 -9.15
CA ALA A 60 15.59 11.34 -8.42
C ALA A 60 14.22 11.36 -7.74
N HIS A 61 13.17 10.89 -8.43
CA HIS A 61 11.84 10.73 -7.84
C HIS A 61 11.83 9.64 -6.75
N LEU A 62 12.54 8.53 -6.94
CA LEU A 62 12.71 7.53 -5.88
C LEU A 62 13.38 8.12 -4.63
N LEU A 63 14.41 8.96 -4.81
CA LEU A 63 15.04 9.65 -3.69
C LEU A 63 14.06 10.62 -3.02
N GLN A 64 13.28 11.38 -3.79
CA GLN A 64 12.24 12.27 -3.23
C GLN A 64 11.18 11.48 -2.46
N PHE A 65 10.77 10.30 -2.95
CA PHE A 65 9.90 9.39 -2.24
C PHE A 65 10.48 9.04 -0.87
N LEU A 66 11.74 8.57 -0.83
CA LEU A 66 12.40 8.18 0.43
C LEU A 66 12.52 9.36 1.42
N LEU A 67 12.88 10.55 0.94
CA LEU A 67 12.99 11.76 1.77
C LEU A 67 11.63 12.27 2.26
N GLY A 68 10.55 12.00 1.52
CA GLY A 68 9.19 12.42 1.85
C GLY A 68 8.43 11.47 2.79
N LEU A 69 9.04 10.36 3.23
CA LEU A 69 8.39 9.40 4.13
C LEU A 69 8.14 9.98 5.53
N SER A 70 9.04 10.82 6.04
CA SER A 70 8.89 11.38 7.40
C SER A 70 7.81 12.46 7.50
N SER A 71 7.58 13.20 6.42
CA SER A 71 6.57 14.26 6.35
C SER A 71 5.25 13.81 5.71
N GLY A 72 5.22 12.59 5.14
CA GLY A 72 4.10 12.11 4.33
C GLY A 72 4.01 12.73 2.93
N SER A 73 4.95 13.59 2.53
CA SER A 73 4.90 14.27 1.21
C SER A 73 5.22 13.35 0.02
N HIS A 74 5.73 12.15 0.28
CA HIS A 74 6.07 11.13 -0.71
C HIS A 74 4.88 10.72 -1.62
N VAL A 75 3.64 10.92 -1.15
CA VAL A 75 2.41 10.67 -1.93
C VAL A 75 2.25 11.61 -3.12
N ASN A 76 2.98 12.73 -3.15
CA ASN A 76 2.92 13.73 -4.23
C ASN A 76 4.01 13.52 -5.31
N VAL A 77 4.85 12.50 -5.16
CA VAL A 77 5.92 12.20 -6.12
C VAL A 77 5.31 11.64 -7.40
N ALA A 78 5.78 12.09 -8.55
CA ALA A 78 5.28 11.58 -9.82
C ALA A 78 5.55 10.08 -9.97
N GLN A 79 4.64 9.39 -10.68
CA GLN A 79 4.64 7.92 -10.85
C GLN A 79 4.38 7.11 -9.57
N THR A 80 3.90 7.75 -8.49
CA THR A 80 3.32 7.07 -7.34
C THR A 80 1.81 7.21 -7.33
N GLU A 81 1.11 6.24 -6.73
CA GLU A 81 -0.34 6.26 -6.53
C GLU A 81 -0.68 5.73 -5.14
N MET A 82 -1.72 6.31 -4.54
CA MET A 82 -2.27 5.90 -3.26
C MET A 82 -3.75 5.57 -3.46
N ILE A 83 -4.10 4.29 -3.38
CA ILE A 83 -5.43 3.80 -3.74
C ILE A 83 -6.12 3.22 -2.50
N PRO A 84 -7.24 3.80 -2.04
CA PRO A 84 -7.99 3.28 -0.90
C PRO A 84 -8.85 2.08 -1.32
N VAL A 85 -8.70 0.94 -0.65
CA VAL A 85 -9.45 -0.30 -0.92
C VAL A 85 -9.89 -0.97 0.38
N ARG A 86 -10.83 -1.91 0.31
CA ARG A 86 -11.19 -2.80 1.45
C ARG A 86 -10.66 -4.22 1.30
N ALA A 87 -10.29 -4.60 0.09
CA ALA A 87 -9.72 -5.89 -0.24
C ALA A 87 -8.88 -5.75 -1.51
N PHE A 88 -7.93 -6.66 -1.71
CA PHE A 88 -7.22 -6.77 -2.98
C PHE A 88 -6.70 -8.18 -3.19
N ARG A 89 -6.37 -8.49 -4.45
CA ARG A 89 -5.60 -9.66 -4.84
C ARG A 89 -4.39 -9.19 -5.64
N LEU A 90 -3.20 -9.61 -5.24
CA LEU A 90 -1.96 -9.37 -5.95
C LEU A 90 -1.51 -10.67 -6.61
N GLU A 91 -1.27 -10.63 -7.91
CA GLU A 91 -0.73 -11.74 -8.68
C GLU A 91 0.60 -11.31 -9.31
N PRO A 92 1.73 -11.66 -8.68
CA PRO A 92 3.05 -11.45 -9.26
C PRO A 92 3.17 -12.28 -10.54
N GLN A 93 3.70 -11.65 -11.60
CA GLN A 93 3.95 -12.32 -12.89
C GLN A 93 5.45 -12.44 -13.21
N CYS A 94 6.30 -11.81 -12.41
CA CYS A 94 7.75 -11.88 -12.54
C CYS A 94 8.31 -12.84 -11.49
N SER A 95 9.28 -13.66 -11.86
CA SER A 95 10.00 -14.52 -10.91
C SER A 95 10.97 -13.68 -10.07
N GLY A 96 11.04 -13.94 -8.77
CA GLY A 96 12.01 -13.29 -7.88
C GLY A 96 11.47 -12.03 -7.19
N SER A 97 10.15 -11.84 -7.15
CA SER A 97 9.54 -10.91 -6.21
C SER A 97 9.73 -11.38 -4.78
N TYR A 98 10.02 -10.44 -3.89
CA TYR A 98 9.97 -10.67 -2.45
C TYR A 98 8.65 -10.10 -1.94
N ILE A 99 7.89 -10.94 -1.24
CA ILE A 99 6.65 -10.53 -0.59
C ILE A 99 6.87 -10.65 0.91
N THR A 100 6.52 -9.59 1.64
CA THR A 100 6.56 -9.57 3.09
C THR A 100 5.20 -9.16 3.66
N VAL A 101 4.86 -9.72 4.81
CA VAL A 101 3.69 -9.34 5.61
C VAL A 101 4.20 -8.96 6.99
N ASP A 102 3.92 -7.73 7.44
CA ASP A 102 4.44 -7.19 8.70
C ASP A 102 5.96 -7.34 8.90
N GLY A 103 6.72 -7.39 7.80
CA GLY A 103 8.18 -7.56 7.78
C GLY A 103 8.67 -9.00 7.67
N GLU A 104 7.79 -9.99 7.75
CA GLU A 104 8.13 -11.40 7.60
C GLU A 104 7.98 -11.84 6.14
N GLN A 105 8.98 -12.53 5.61
CA GLN A 105 8.93 -13.05 4.24
C GLN A 105 7.92 -14.19 4.12
N ILE A 106 7.04 -14.11 3.12
CA ILE A 106 6.12 -15.19 2.75
C ILE A 106 6.56 -15.82 1.42
N PRO A 107 6.08 -17.03 1.10
CA PRO A 107 6.30 -17.63 -0.21
C PRO A 107 5.81 -16.71 -1.34
N ASP A 108 6.56 -16.71 -2.44
CA ASP A 108 6.16 -15.98 -3.64
C ASP A 108 4.92 -16.64 -4.28
N GLY A 109 4.07 -15.83 -4.88
CA GLY A 109 2.83 -16.30 -5.51
C GLY A 109 1.63 -15.37 -5.29
N PRO A 110 0.48 -15.71 -5.89
CA PRO A 110 -0.72 -14.91 -5.78
C PRO A 110 -1.29 -14.97 -4.35
N PHE A 111 -1.62 -13.82 -3.79
CA PHE A 111 -2.31 -13.73 -2.50
C PHE A 111 -3.43 -12.69 -2.53
N GLN A 112 -4.27 -12.74 -1.52
CA GLN A 112 -5.38 -11.80 -1.34
C GLN A 112 -5.46 -11.37 0.11
N ALA A 113 -5.96 -10.17 0.33
CA ALA A 113 -6.21 -9.62 1.66
C ALA A 113 -7.53 -8.85 1.68
N GLU A 114 -8.20 -8.87 2.82
CA GLU A 114 -9.42 -8.10 3.08
C GLU A 114 -9.41 -7.56 4.52
N VAL A 115 -10.08 -6.44 4.72
CA VAL A 115 -10.27 -5.86 6.06
C VAL A 115 -11.35 -6.64 6.80
N VAL A 116 -11.00 -7.13 8.00
CA VAL A 116 -11.98 -7.64 8.97
C VAL A 116 -12.22 -6.58 10.04
N SER A 117 -13.37 -5.92 9.95
CA SER A 117 -13.71 -4.79 10.83
C SER A 117 -13.99 -5.23 12.28
N CYS A 118 -13.60 -4.37 13.23
CA CYS A 118 -13.91 -4.51 14.66
C CYS A 118 -13.40 -5.81 15.32
N THR A 119 -12.33 -6.40 14.79
CA THR A 119 -11.82 -7.70 15.27
C THR A 119 -11.11 -7.62 16.63
N ALA A 120 -10.51 -6.47 16.95
CA ALA A 120 -9.73 -6.28 18.17
C ALA A 120 -9.96 -4.90 18.79
N ASN A 121 -9.90 -4.83 20.12
CA ASN A 121 -9.90 -3.59 20.88
C ASN A 121 -8.47 -3.26 21.31
N ILE A 122 -8.04 -2.04 21.03
CA ILE A 122 -6.69 -1.56 21.36
C ILE A 122 -6.83 -0.30 22.20
N MET A 123 -6.01 -0.15 23.23
CA MET A 123 -5.91 1.10 23.97
C MET A 123 -5.17 2.14 23.14
N ALA A 124 -5.83 3.26 22.85
CA ALA A 124 -5.24 4.42 22.19
C ALA A 124 -5.52 5.67 23.01
N ARG A 125 -4.62 6.66 22.93
CA ARG A 125 -4.86 7.97 23.54
C ARG A 125 -5.92 8.70 22.71
N SER A 126 -6.95 9.24 23.36
CA SER A 126 -7.89 10.15 22.70
C SER A 126 -7.14 11.42 22.28
N HIS A 127 -7.14 11.71 20.98
CA HIS A 127 -6.66 12.99 20.45
C HIS A 127 -7.78 14.02 20.47
#